data_AF-A0A2P5LFQ6-F1
#
_entry.id   AF-A0A2P5LFQ6-F1
#
_cell.length_a   1.000
_cell.length_b   1.000
_cell.length_c   1.000
_cell.angle_alpha   90.00
_cell.angle_beta   90.00
_cell.angle_gamma   90.00
#
_symmetry.space_group_name_H-M   'P 1'
#
loop_
_entity.id
_entity.type
_entity.pdbx_description
1 polymer ?
#
loop_
_entity_poly.entity_id
_entity_poly.type
_entity_poly.pdbx_seq_one_letter_code
_entity_poly.pdbx_strand_id
1 'polypeptide(L)'
;MMLPRRVAMRFKLTVGIAALVIAAPAFTGLDRLGDGEAKRKTASRWTPSIPFSLGAWRSRVGTLQETVHEFVDRKRGDDEAAHPLENSLFAADESALPPVVAYAPAQNRLIGDAIAHPAAALLGDEDAEVFTQAVAAYRSGDFAQGDDAASRLHAPLAEAAARWTGLRLHAHEAGFRRIAEFLATHPDWPAGDWLRRRGEQALVAERHADKTVLAWFAENKPLTGFGKYALARAIAREGDFESAAALARDAWRNEDIGQGFDTIFNKELGEFLTPADHKFRADRLLYAGKNTLALRSAE
;
A
#
# COMPACT_ATOMS: atom_id res chain seq x y z
N MET A 1 41.27 9.91 51.08
CA MET A 1 41.87 11.03 50.33
C MET A 1 41.06 11.26 49.06
N MET A 2 40.21 12.30 49.12
CA MET A 2 39.43 13.02 48.09
C MET A 2 39.02 12.35 46.76
N LEU A 3 37.70 12.13 46.61
CA LEU A 3 37.02 12.06 45.31
C LEU A 3 36.88 13.48 44.70
N PRO A 4 37.00 13.64 43.37
CA PRO A 4 36.70 14.92 42.72
C PRO A 4 35.18 15.15 42.51
N ARG A 5 34.86 16.44 42.57
CA ARG A 5 33.56 17.10 42.62
C ARG A 5 32.80 17.02 41.30
N ARG A 6 31.49 16.74 41.39
CA ARG A 6 30.49 16.94 40.33
C ARG A 6 30.43 18.42 39.93
N VAL A 7 30.58 18.73 38.64
CA VAL A 7 30.25 20.04 38.07
C VAL A 7 28.83 19.97 37.55
N ALA A 8 27.91 20.64 38.25
CA ALA A 8 26.55 20.87 37.81
C ALA A 8 26.51 22.12 36.93
N MET A 9 26.44 21.95 35.60
CA MET A 9 26.08 23.05 34.71
C MET A 9 24.55 23.18 34.65
N ARG A 10 24.06 24.25 35.26
CA ARG A 10 22.69 24.74 35.11
C ARG A 10 22.62 25.58 33.84
N PHE A 11 22.09 25.01 32.75
CA PHE A 11 21.63 25.81 31.62
C PHE A 11 20.19 26.27 31.90
N LYS A 12 20.05 27.56 32.19
CA LYS A 12 18.78 28.27 32.07
C LYS A 12 18.66 28.70 30.61
N LEU A 13 17.66 28.20 29.88
CA LEU A 13 17.21 28.83 28.65
C LEU A 13 15.72 29.15 28.77
N THR A 14 15.45 30.44 28.75
CA THR A 14 14.14 31.08 28.75
C THR A 14 13.49 31.00 27.38
N VAL A 15 12.22 30.58 27.39
CA VAL A 15 11.04 31.13 26.69
C VAL A 15 11.21 31.60 25.23
N GLY A 16 10.48 30.94 24.35
CA GLY A 16 10.04 31.47 23.05
C GLY A 16 8.77 30.76 22.59
N ILE A 17 7.60 31.20 23.06
CA ILE A 17 6.30 30.77 22.56
C ILE A 17 6.06 31.52 21.24
N ALA A 18 6.11 30.81 20.12
CA ALA A 18 5.65 31.33 18.83
C ALA A 18 4.25 30.79 18.55
N ALA A 19 3.24 31.59 18.86
CA ALA A 19 1.87 31.39 18.41
C ALA A 19 1.74 31.91 16.96
N LEU A 20 1.56 30.99 16.00
CA LEU A 20 1.24 31.36 14.63
C LEU A 20 -0.28 31.48 14.51
N VAL A 21 -0.78 32.71 14.60
CA VAL A 21 -2.15 33.10 14.26
C VAL A 21 -2.21 33.30 12.75
N ILE A 22 -2.89 32.41 12.03
CA ILE A 22 -3.26 32.65 10.63
C ILE A 22 -4.55 33.46 10.63
N ALA A 23 -4.40 34.76 10.39
CA ALA A 23 -5.49 35.69 10.14
C ALA A 23 -6.07 35.44 8.73
N ALA A 24 -7.37 35.15 8.67
CA ALA A 24 -8.14 35.18 7.43
C ALA A 24 -8.37 36.65 7.00
N PRO A 25 -8.29 37.01 5.71
CA PRO A 25 -8.73 38.32 5.27
C PRO A 25 -10.25 38.39 5.30
N ALA A 26 -10.76 39.37 6.04
CA ALA A 26 -12.13 39.82 5.98
C ALA A 26 -12.40 40.44 4.59
N PHE A 27 -13.20 39.77 3.77
CA PHE A 27 -13.80 40.36 2.59
C PHE A 27 -15.15 40.96 2.99
N THR A 28 -15.15 42.25 3.30
CA THR A 28 -16.36 43.05 3.51
C THR A 28 -16.83 43.61 2.17
N GLY A 29 -17.87 42.99 1.61
CA GLY A 29 -18.65 43.54 0.50
C GLY A 29 -20.12 43.20 0.76
N LEU A 30 -20.87 44.19 1.24
CA LEU A 30 -22.31 44.14 1.50
C LEU A 30 -23.05 44.84 0.35
N ASP A 31 -24.34 44.49 0.22
CA ASP A 31 -25.40 45.04 -0.63
C ASP A 31 -25.45 44.54 -2.10
N ARG A 32 -26.52 43.91 -2.62
CA ARG A 32 -27.96 43.95 -2.28
C ARG A 32 -28.76 42.77 -2.87
N LEU A 33 -29.78 42.37 -2.10
CA LEU A 33 -31.15 41.95 -2.45
C LEU A 33 -31.39 40.65 -3.26
N GLY A 34 -32.08 39.74 -2.58
CA GLY A 34 -32.80 38.62 -3.17
C GLY A 34 -33.40 37.76 -2.06
N ASP A 35 -34.52 38.21 -1.48
CA ASP A 35 -35.34 37.40 -0.58
C ASP A 35 -35.78 36.14 -1.32
N GLY A 36 -35.17 35.01 -0.95
CA GLY A 36 -35.51 33.70 -1.47
C GLY A 36 -35.21 32.68 -0.39
N GLU A 37 -36.27 32.13 0.19
CA GLU A 37 -36.25 31.00 1.11
C GLU A 37 -35.45 29.81 0.55
N ALA A 38 -34.13 29.81 0.74
CA ALA A 38 -33.30 28.65 0.48
C ALA A 38 -33.33 27.77 1.72
N LYS A 39 -34.32 26.87 1.74
CA LYS A 39 -34.44 25.68 2.58
C LYS A 39 -33.05 25.23 3.07
N ARG A 40 -32.82 25.36 4.38
CA ARG A 40 -31.78 24.58 5.08
C ARG A 40 -32.12 23.11 4.86
N LYS A 41 -31.58 22.53 3.78
CA LYS A 41 -31.44 21.08 3.66
C LYS A 41 -30.52 20.70 4.80
N THR A 42 -31.15 20.20 5.86
CA THR A 42 -30.51 19.37 6.88
C THR A 42 -29.53 18.45 6.16
N ALA A 43 -28.23 18.75 6.26
CA ALA A 43 -27.20 17.80 5.93
C ALA A 43 -27.49 16.61 6.84
N SER A 44 -28.00 15.53 6.26
CA SER A 44 -28.27 14.29 6.96
C SER A 44 -26.95 13.84 7.56
N ARG A 45 -26.77 14.09 8.85
CA ARG A 45 -25.74 13.45 9.65
C ARG A 45 -26.10 11.97 9.61
N TRP A 46 -25.49 11.26 8.68
CA TRP A 46 -25.62 9.82 8.58
C TRP A 46 -24.97 9.26 9.84
N THR A 47 -25.76 9.02 10.87
CA THR A 47 -25.41 8.11 11.95
C THR A 47 -25.59 6.71 11.39
N PRO A 48 -24.53 5.90 11.24
CA PRO A 48 -24.74 4.49 10.96
C PRO A 48 -25.65 3.93 12.04
N SER A 49 -26.80 3.39 11.63
CA SER A 49 -27.49 2.38 12.43
C SER A 49 -26.57 1.15 12.38
N ILE A 50 -25.62 1.07 13.30
CA ILE A 50 -24.76 -0.09 13.53
C ILE A 50 -25.57 -1.05 14.42
N PRO A 51 -26.21 -2.12 13.92
CA PRO A 51 -27.06 -2.97 14.75
C PRO A 51 -26.27 -3.98 15.61
N PHE A 52 -25.02 -3.69 16.02
CA PHE A 52 -24.20 -4.68 16.72
C PHE A 52 -23.48 -4.12 17.94
N SER A 53 -23.53 -4.89 19.03
CA SER A 53 -22.55 -4.76 20.10
C SER A 53 -21.17 -5.21 19.57
N LEU A 54 -20.11 -4.57 20.04
CA LEU A 54 -18.70 -4.88 19.74
C LEU A 54 -18.39 -6.40 19.84
N GLY A 55 -19.09 -7.11 20.73
CA GLY A 55 -18.95 -8.55 20.94
C GLY A 55 -19.48 -9.42 19.79
N ALA A 56 -20.60 -9.06 19.17
CA ALA A 56 -21.19 -9.84 18.07
C ALA A 56 -20.31 -9.80 16.81
N TRP A 57 -19.76 -8.63 16.49
CA TRP A 57 -18.86 -8.46 15.36
C TRP A 57 -17.49 -9.13 15.62
N ARG A 58 -16.91 -8.97 16.81
CA ARG A 58 -15.65 -9.65 17.21
C ARG A 58 -15.79 -11.18 17.18
N SER A 59 -16.91 -11.73 17.64
CA SER A 59 -17.17 -13.17 17.60
C SER A 59 -17.20 -13.69 16.16
N ARG A 60 -17.87 -12.98 15.25
CA ARG A 60 -17.96 -13.37 13.85
C ARG A 60 -16.61 -13.31 13.14
N VAL A 61 -15.88 -12.20 13.25
CA VAL A 61 -14.55 -12.07 12.64
C VAL A 61 -13.52 -13.02 13.28
N GLY A 62 -13.64 -13.29 14.59
CA GLY A 62 -12.81 -14.27 15.30
C GLY A 62 -13.02 -15.70 14.79
N THR A 63 -14.28 -16.14 14.63
CA THR A 63 -14.60 -17.48 14.07
C THR A 63 -14.15 -17.69 12.62
N LEU A 64 -13.85 -16.61 11.90
CA LEU A 64 -13.30 -16.67 10.54
C LEU A 64 -11.79 -16.83 10.47
N GLN A 65 -11.06 -16.56 11.56
CA GLN A 65 -9.63 -16.89 11.63
C GLN A 65 -9.42 -18.40 11.84
N GLU A 66 -10.38 -19.10 12.44
CA GLU A 66 -10.31 -20.54 12.75
C GLU A 66 -10.66 -21.42 11.54
N THR A 67 -11.61 -20.98 10.68
CA THR A 67 -12.03 -21.70 9.46
C THR A 67 -11.06 -21.58 8.27
N VAL A 68 -10.04 -20.72 8.36
CA VAL A 68 -8.97 -20.63 7.34
C VAL A 68 -7.89 -21.70 7.55
N HIS A 69 -7.73 -22.21 8.78
CA HIS A 69 -6.77 -23.27 9.08
C HIS A 69 -7.09 -24.57 8.31
N GLU A 70 -8.38 -24.94 8.22
CA GLU A 70 -8.85 -26.15 7.54
C GLU A 70 -8.76 -26.08 6.00
N PHE A 71 -8.83 -24.87 5.43
CA PHE A 71 -8.73 -24.68 3.98
C PHE A 71 -7.27 -24.67 3.48
N VAL A 72 -6.34 -24.18 4.31
CA VAL A 72 -4.91 -24.11 3.96
C VAL A 72 -4.24 -25.48 4.04
N ASP A 73 -4.64 -26.35 4.98
CA ASP A 73 -4.11 -27.73 5.02
C ASP A 73 -4.65 -28.62 3.89
N ARG A 74 -5.87 -28.37 3.40
CA ARG A 74 -6.48 -29.16 2.31
C ARG A 74 -5.81 -28.95 0.94
N LYS A 75 -5.14 -27.81 0.71
CA LYS A 75 -4.51 -27.49 -0.58
C LYS A 75 -3.08 -28.03 -0.74
N ARG A 76 -2.62 -28.88 0.19
CA ARG A 76 -1.31 -29.53 0.13
C ARG A 76 -1.32 -30.91 -0.56
N GLY A 77 -2.50 -31.43 -0.91
CA GLY A 77 -2.67 -32.85 -1.30
C GLY A 77 -3.08 -33.14 -2.74
N ASP A 78 -3.53 -32.17 -3.53
CA ASP A 78 -4.08 -32.45 -4.86
C ASP A 78 -3.12 -31.93 -5.94
N ASP A 79 -2.22 -32.81 -6.38
CA ASP A 79 -1.54 -32.74 -7.66
C ASP A 79 -2.61 -32.85 -8.77
N GLU A 80 -3.01 -31.74 -9.37
CA GLU A 80 -3.83 -31.76 -10.60
C GLU A 80 -3.10 -31.08 -11.75
N ALA A 81 -2.93 -31.89 -12.80
CA ALA A 81 -2.11 -31.74 -13.98
C ALA A 81 -2.19 -30.38 -14.69
N ALA A 82 -1.05 -30.03 -15.29
CA ALA A 82 -0.90 -28.95 -16.25
C ALA A 82 -2.00 -28.98 -17.33
N HIS A 83 -2.68 -27.85 -17.49
CA HIS A 83 -3.52 -27.58 -18.67
C HIS A 83 -2.86 -26.53 -19.57
N PRO A 84 -3.03 -26.63 -20.90
CA PRO A 84 -2.13 -26.03 -21.89
C PRO A 84 -2.24 -24.51 -21.99
N LEU A 85 -1.12 -23.87 -22.31
CA LEU A 85 -1.04 -22.49 -22.77
C LEU A 85 -1.68 -22.36 -24.16
N GLU A 86 -2.98 -22.16 -24.24
CA GLU A 86 -3.61 -21.73 -25.49
C GLU A 86 -4.47 -20.48 -25.29
N ASN A 87 -4.22 -19.52 -26.19
CA ASN A 87 -4.81 -18.18 -26.34
C ASN A 87 -4.27 -17.07 -25.42
N SER A 88 -2.99 -16.74 -25.63
CA SER A 88 -2.48 -15.39 -25.41
C SER A 88 -3.21 -14.40 -26.33
N LEU A 89 -3.93 -13.44 -25.74
CA LEU A 89 -4.69 -12.35 -26.37
C LEU A 89 -3.82 -11.29 -27.08
N PHE A 90 -2.58 -11.64 -27.47
CA PHE A 90 -1.64 -10.74 -28.16
C PHE A 90 -1.00 -11.34 -29.41
N ALA A 91 -1.64 -12.33 -30.05
CA ALA A 91 -1.33 -12.62 -31.45
C ALA A 91 -1.88 -11.48 -32.32
N ALA A 92 -1.07 -10.46 -32.55
CA ALA A 92 -1.36 -9.43 -33.53
C ALA A 92 -1.28 -10.06 -34.93
N ASP A 93 -2.37 -9.91 -35.66
CA ASP A 93 -2.46 -10.16 -37.09
C ASP A 93 -1.33 -9.40 -37.80
N GLU A 94 -0.44 -10.15 -38.44
CA GLU A 94 0.73 -9.66 -39.16
C GLU A 94 0.26 -9.14 -40.52
N SER A 95 -0.46 -8.01 -40.54
CA SER A 95 -0.86 -7.32 -41.76
C SER A 95 -1.19 -5.84 -41.50
N ALA A 96 -0.25 -4.98 -41.89
CA ALA A 96 -0.36 -3.53 -42.11
C ALA A 96 -0.65 -2.62 -40.88
N LEU A 97 0.42 -2.17 -40.22
CA LEU A 97 0.39 -1.05 -39.28
C LEU A 97 0.14 0.29 -40.00
N PRO A 98 -0.67 1.22 -39.43
CA PRO A 98 -0.92 2.54 -40.01
C PRO A 98 0.32 3.47 -39.96
N PRO A 99 0.46 4.42 -40.90
CA PRO A 99 1.68 5.21 -41.12
C PRO A 99 2.05 6.20 -40.00
N VAL A 100 1.28 6.25 -38.91
CA VAL A 100 1.57 7.12 -37.76
C VAL A 100 2.70 6.55 -36.88
N VAL A 101 3.11 5.29 -37.10
CA VAL A 101 4.29 4.70 -36.44
C VAL A 101 5.61 5.14 -37.09
N ALA A 102 5.58 5.79 -38.26
CA ALA A 102 6.78 6.24 -38.97
C ALA A 102 7.50 7.45 -38.32
N TYR A 103 6.88 8.10 -37.33
CA TYR A 103 7.49 9.15 -36.51
C TYR A 103 7.80 8.71 -35.07
N ALA A 104 7.58 7.44 -34.73
CA ALA A 104 8.13 6.90 -33.50
C ALA A 104 9.66 6.88 -33.66
N PRO A 105 10.44 7.54 -32.78
CA PRO A 105 11.88 7.39 -32.82
C PRO A 105 12.19 5.90 -32.70
N ALA A 106 13.02 5.38 -33.61
CA ALA A 106 13.47 4.00 -33.56
C ALA A 106 13.86 3.67 -32.12
N GLN A 107 13.38 2.54 -31.60
CA GLN A 107 13.66 2.03 -30.24
C GLN A 107 15.17 1.73 -30.01
N ASN A 108 16.02 2.19 -30.92
CA ASN A 108 17.47 2.08 -30.91
C ASN A 108 18.18 3.36 -30.41
N ARG A 109 17.51 4.24 -29.65
CA ARG A 109 18.14 5.44 -29.03
C ARG A 109 18.24 5.39 -27.50
N LEU A 110 18.01 4.23 -26.88
CA LEU A 110 18.40 4.01 -25.47
C LEU A 110 19.59 3.07 -25.28
N ILE A 111 20.22 2.65 -26.37
CA ILE A 111 21.63 2.27 -26.36
C ILE A 111 22.43 3.48 -26.86
N GLY A 112 22.24 4.63 -26.19
CA GLY A 112 23.38 5.55 -26.11
C GLY A 112 24.44 4.76 -25.37
N ASP A 113 25.67 4.70 -25.91
CA ASP A 113 26.83 4.06 -25.27
C ASP A 113 26.65 4.16 -23.77
N ALA A 114 26.23 3.04 -23.16
CA ALA A 114 26.16 2.98 -21.74
C ALA A 114 27.60 3.27 -21.35
N ILE A 115 27.83 4.40 -20.68
CA ILE A 115 29.03 4.49 -19.87
C ILE A 115 28.76 3.48 -18.76
N ALA A 116 28.96 2.20 -19.08
CA ALA A 116 29.02 1.09 -18.18
C ALA A 116 30.28 1.38 -17.37
N HIS A 117 30.12 2.26 -16.39
CA HIS A 117 31.06 2.31 -15.31
C HIS A 117 30.98 0.90 -14.72
N PRO A 118 32.05 0.10 -14.76
CA PRO A 118 32.01 -1.18 -14.08
C PRO A 118 31.62 -0.87 -12.63
N ALA A 119 30.78 -1.69 -12.00
CA ALA A 119 30.35 -1.46 -10.62
C ALA A 119 31.56 -1.19 -9.69
N ALA A 120 32.70 -1.80 -9.99
CA ALA A 120 34.03 -1.54 -9.41
C ALA A 120 34.45 -0.05 -9.41
N ALA A 121 34.19 0.70 -10.50
CA ALA A 121 34.54 2.11 -10.60
C ALA A 121 33.66 3.03 -9.73
N LEU A 122 32.47 2.57 -9.33
CA LEU A 122 31.53 3.34 -8.49
C LEU A 122 31.53 2.90 -7.03
N LEU A 123 31.83 1.63 -6.76
CA LEU A 123 31.73 1.00 -5.45
C LEU A 123 33.09 0.64 -4.83
N GLY A 124 34.17 0.65 -5.62
CA GLY A 124 35.42 -0.02 -5.25
C GLY A 124 35.36 -1.52 -5.55
N ASP A 125 36.51 -2.16 -5.71
CA ASP A 125 36.59 -3.56 -6.14
C ASP A 125 35.96 -4.53 -5.13
N GLU A 126 36.11 -4.27 -3.82
CA GLU A 126 35.58 -5.10 -2.74
C GLU A 126 34.04 -5.09 -2.68
N ASP A 127 33.43 -3.90 -2.64
CA ASP A 127 31.96 -3.78 -2.64
C ASP A 127 31.36 -4.22 -3.97
N ALA A 128 32.07 -4.10 -5.10
CA ALA A 128 31.53 -4.53 -6.40
C ALA A 128 31.31 -6.05 -6.48
N GLU A 129 32.22 -6.84 -5.91
CA GLU A 129 32.05 -8.30 -5.85
C GLU A 129 30.90 -8.67 -4.91
N VAL A 130 30.90 -8.12 -3.70
CA VAL A 130 29.84 -8.38 -2.69
C VAL A 130 28.47 -7.93 -3.20
N PHE A 131 28.39 -6.79 -3.89
CA PHE A 131 27.16 -6.29 -4.50
C PHE A 131 26.64 -7.26 -5.56
N THR A 132 27.52 -7.79 -6.40
CA THR A 132 27.16 -8.78 -7.42
C THR A 132 26.64 -10.07 -6.79
N GLN A 133 27.26 -10.52 -5.69
CA GLN A 133 26.81 -11.68 -4.93
C GLN A 133 25.41 -11.45 -4.32
N ALA A 134 25.19 -10.29 -3.69
CA ALA A 134 23.89 -9.93 -3.13
C ALA A 134 22.79 -9.88 -4.20
N VAL A 135 23.07 -9.23 -5.34
CA VAL A 135 22.12 -9.16 -6.47
C VAL A 135 21.84 -10.54 -7.05
N ALA A 136 22.83 -11.43 -7.15
CA ALA A 136 22.62 -12.79 -7.62
C ALA A 136 21.69 -13.58 -6.69
N ALA A 137 21.91 -13.50 -5.37
CA ALA A 137 21.06 -14.15 -4.37
C ALA A 137 19.61 -13.59 -4.39
N TYR A 138 19.46 -12.26 -4.50
CA TYR A 138 18.14 -11.68 -4.66
C TYR A 138 17.47 -12.10 -5.98
N ARG A 139 18.19 -12.23 -7.09
CA ARG A 139 17.61 -12.71 -8.35
C ARG A 139 17.07 -14.12 -8.23
N SER A 140 17.71 -15.01 -7.48
CA SER A 140 17.20 -16.36 -7.20
C SER A 140 16.10 -16.42 -6.14
N GLY A 141 15.72 -15.28 -5.53
CA GLY A 141 14.73 -15.22 -4.45
C GLY A 141 15.29 -15.64 -3.09
N ASP A 142 16.60 -15.86 -2.95
CA ASP A 142 17.24 -16.17 -1.68
C ASP A 142 17.51 -14.89 -0.90
N PHE A 143 16.47 -14.41 -0.20
CA PHE A 143 16.58 -13.24 0.65
C PHE A 143 17.54 -13.43 1.82
N ALA A 144 17.75 -14.66 2.32
CA ALA A 144 18.66 -14.89 3.44
C ALA A 144 20.11 -14.63 3.02
N GLN A 145 20.55 -15.23 1.90
CA GLN A 145 21.88 -14.97 1.34
C GLN A 145 22.01 -13.53 0.84
N GLY A 146 20.96 -12.98 0.22
CA GLY A 146 20.95 -11.59 -0.24
C GLY A 146 21.14 -10.60 0.90
N ASP A 147 20.41 -10.77 2.01
CA ASP A 147 20.49 -9.89 3.18
C ASP A 147 21.87 -9.99 3.86
N ASP A 148 22.43 -11.21 3.96
CA ASP A 148 23.76 -11.45 4.52
C ASP A 148 24.86 -10.80 3.66
N ALA A 149 24.83 -11.00 2.34
CA ALA A 149 25.78 -10.36 1.42
C ALA A 149 25.63 -8.83 1.45
N ALA A 150 24.40 -8.31 1.42
CA ALA A 150 24.16 -6.87 1.47
C ALA A 150 24.69 -6.23 2.76
N SER A 151 24.62 -6.92 3.89
CA SER A 151 25.13 -6.43 5.18
C SER A 151 26.66 -6.27 5.24
N ARG A 152 27.38 -6.90 4.30
CA ARG A 152 28.85 -6.81 4.19
C ARG A 152 29.31 -5.65 3.31
N LEU A 153 28.40 -4.97 2.62
CA LEU A 153 28.72 -3.79 1.82
C LEU A 153 29.06 -2.61 2.72
N HIS A 154 30.12 -1.88 2.36
CA HIS A 154 30.57 -0.71 3.12
C HIS A 154 29.86 0.57 2.68
N ALA A 155 29.62 0.73 1.38
CA ALA A 155 28.91 1.89 0.85
C ALA A 155 27.39 1.81 1.13
N PRO A 156 26.79 2.75 1.89
CA PRO A 156 25.36 2.69 2.24
C PRO A 156 24.42 2.71 1.03
N LEU A 157 24.81 3.39 -0.05
CA LEU A 157 24.03 3.40 -1.28
C LEU A 157 24.09 2.06 -2.01
N ALA A 158 25.23 1.35 -1.95
CA ALA A 158 25.38 0.03 -2.54
C ALA A 158 24.50 -1.00 -1.82
N GLU A 159 24.52 -0.97 -0.50
CA GLU A 159 23.66 -1.77 0.37
C GLU A 159 22.18 -1.53 0.06
N ALA A 160 21.77 -0.26 0.01
CA ALA A 160 20.40 0.12 -0.32
C ALA A 160 19.99 -0.36 -1.73
N ALA A 161 20.87 -0.18 -2.73
CA ALA A 161 20.61 -0.62 -4.10
C ALA A 161 20.52 -2.15 -4.23
N ALA A 162 21.35 -2.89 -3.49
CA ALA A 162 21.30 -4.35 -3.46
C ALA A 162 19.96 -4.82 -2.87
N ARG A 163 19.58 -4.32 -1.69
CA ARG A 163 18.29 -4.67 -1.05
C ARG A 163 17.09 -4.29 -1.90
N TRP A 164 17.11 -3.09 -2.50
CA TRP A 164 16.08 -2.65 -3.44
C TRP A 164 15.89 -3.64 -4.60
N THR A 165 16.97 -4.26 -5.09
CA THR A 165 16.88 -5.26 -6.15
C THR A 165 16.03 -6.46 -5.73
N GLY A 166 16.21 -6.97 -4.51
CA GLY A 166 15.36 -8.02 -3.94
C GLY A 166 13.90 -7.58 -3.81
N LEU A 167 13.66 -6.41 -3.22
CA LEU A 167 12.30 -5.87 -3.05
C LEU A 167 11.58 -5.64 -4.39
N ARG A 168 12.31 -5.26 -5.44
CA ARG A 168 11.74 -5.00 -6.76
C ARG A 168 11.42 -6.28 -7.52
N LEU A 169 12.30 -7.27 -7.45
CA LEU A 169 12.15 -8.53 -8.20
C LEU A 169 11.12 -9.46 -7.55
N HIS A 170 11.15 -9.57 -6.22
CA HIS A 170 10.39 -10.56 -5.46
C HIS A 170 9.66 -9.89 -4.30
N ALA A 171 8.82 -8.90 -4.62
CA ALA A 171 8.14 -8.07 -3.63
C ALA A 171 7.22 -8.86 -2.70
N HIS A 172 6.63 -9.95 -3.21
CA HIS A 172 5.73 -10.81 -2.43
C HIS A 172 6.52 -11.67 -1.43
N GLU A 173 7.65 -12.21 -1.86
CA GLU A 173 8.55 -13.05 -1.06
C GLU A 173 9.35 -12.25 -0.04
N ALA A 174 9.66 -10.97 -0.35
CA ALA A 174 10.34 -10.06 0.57
C ALA A 174 9.60 -9.90 1.90
N GLY A 175 8.28 -9.83 1.81
CA GLY A 175 7.35 -9.64 2.93
C GLY A 175 7.33 -8.23 3.50
N PHE A 176 6.34 -7.99 4.37
CA PHE A 176 6.05 -6.69 4.96
C PHE A 176 7.24 -6.14 5.75
N ARG A 177 7.89 -6.99 6.56
CA ARG A 177 8.99 -6.58 7.43
C ARG A 177 10.13 -5.92 6.66
N ARG A 178 10.61 -6.53 5.57
CA ARG A 178 11.72 -5.99 4.77
C ARG A 178 11.33 -4.67 4.09
N ILE A 179 10.11 -4.60 3.56
CA ILE A 179 9.59 -3.38 2.94
C ILE A 179 9.52 -2.24 3.98
N ALA A 180 9.00 -2.54 5.17
CA ALA A 180 8.86 -1.57 6.25
C ALA A 180 10.22 -1.07 6.76
N GLU A 181 11.17 -1.98 7.00
CA GLU A 181 12.54 -1.66 7.41
C GLU A 181 13.25 -0.79 6.35
N PHE A 182 13.10 -1.13 5.06
CA PHE A 182 13.69 -0.36 3.98
C PHE A 182 13.12 1.07 3.90
N LEU A 183 11.80 1.23 3.99
CA LEU A 183 11.15 2.54 3.97
C LEU A 183 11.50 3.39 5.20
N ALA A 184 11.64 2.77 6.37
CA ALA A 184 12.06 3.46 7.58
C ALA A 184 13.53 3.95 7.49
N THR A 185 14.38 3.17 6.83
CA THR A 185 15.81 3.49 6.66
C THR A 185 16.04 4.50 5.53
N HIS A 186 15.19 4.48 4.49
CA HIS A 186 15.30 5.31 3.29
C HIS A 186 13.99 6.05 2.97
N PRO A 187 13.58 7.02 3.79
CA PRO A 187 12.29 7.71 3.61
C PRO A 187 12.18 8.48 2.29
N ASP A 188 13.29 8.99 1.78
CA ASP A 188 13.36 9.76 0.52
C ASP A 188 13.65 8.89 -0.71
N TRP A 189 13.50 7.56 -0.60
CA TRP A 189 13.77 6.66 -1.73
C TRP A 189 12.81 6.96 -2.89
N PRO A 190 13.30 7.11 -4.15
CA PRO A 190 12.46 7.50 -5.28
C PRO A 190 11.27 6.58 -5.56
N ALA A 191 11.40 5.28 -5.23
CA ALA A 191 10.33 4.30 -5.36
C ALA A 191 9.50 4.11 -4.08
N GLY A 192 9.48 5.10 -3.17
CA GLY A 192 8.81 5.04 -1.88
C GLY A 192 7.33 4.70 -1.99
N ASP A 193 6.57 5.38 -2.85
CA ASP A 193 5.15 5.09 -3.06
C ASP A 193 4.89 3.67 -3.57
N TRP A 194 5.76 3.16 -4.45
CA TRP A 194 5.66 1.79 -4.94
C TRP A 194 5.87 0.79 -3.80
N LEU A 195 6.91 1.00 -2.99
CA LEU A 195 7.20 0.18 -1.82
C LEU A 195 6.06 0.23 -0.80
N ARG A 196 5.49 1.41 -0.55
CA ARG A 196 4.34 1.56 0.36
C ARG A 196 3.15 0.74 -0.12
N ARG A 197 2.82 0.81 -1.41
CA ARG A 197 1.75 -0.02 -2.01
C ARG A 197 2.03 -1.52 -1.86
N ARG A 198 3.28 -1.96 -2.02
CA ARG A 198 3.68 -3.36 -1.78
C ARG A 198 3.60 -3.75 -0.31
N GLY A 199 4.02 -2.86 0.59
CA GLY A 199 3.89 -3.04 2.03
C GLY A 199 2.43 -3.22 2.45
N GLU A 200 1.51 -2.43 1.91
CA GLU A 200 0.07 -2.59 2.17
C GLU A 200 -0.49 -3.93 1.69
N GLN A 201 -0.02 -4.44 0.55
CA GLN A 201 -0.40 -5.77 0.05
C GLN A 201 0.14 -6.87 0.98
N ALA A 202 1.42 -6.80 1.34
CA ALA A 202 2.08 -7.75 2.23
C ALA A 202 1.43 -7.76 3.63
N LEU A 203 1.07 -6.58 4.14
CA LEU A 203 0.38 -6.41 5.43
C LEU A 203 -0.89 -7.26 5.53
N VAL A 204 -1.66 -7.31 4.44
CA VAL A 204 -2.89 -8.12 4.34
C VAL A 204 -2.58 -9.59 4.09
N ALA A 205 -1.67 -9.89 3.15
CA ALA A 205 -1.31 -11.25 2.77
C ALA A 205 -0.76 -12.07 3.96
N GLU A 206 0.09 -11.44 4.77
CA GLU A 206 0.71 -12.05 5.96
C GLU A 206 -0.18 -11.98 7.22
N ARG A 207 -1.37 -11.37 7.12
CA ARG A 207 -2.35 -11.26 8.22
C ARG A 207 -1.76 -10.66 9.50
N HIS A 208 -1.01 -9.58 9.38
CA HIS A 208 -0.42 -8.91 10.53
C HIS A 208 -1.46 -8.50 11.58
N ALA A 209 -1.03 -8.50 12.84
CA ALA A 209 -1.84 -8.08 13.97
C ALA A 209 -2.26 -6.61 13.86
N ASP A 210 -3.43 -6.27 14.40
CA ASP A 210 -4.00 -4.92 14.25
C ASP A 210 -3.08 -3.83 14.83
N LYS A 211 -2.32 -4.14 15.88
CA LYS A 211 -1.30 -3.22 16.43
C LYS A 211 -0.23 -2.83 15.38
N THR A 212 0.22 -3.78 14.56
CA THR A 212 1.18 -3.53 13.48
C THR A 212 0.53 -2.71 12.37
N VAL A 213 -0.72 -3.00 12.03
CA VAL A 213 -1.49 -2.25 11.03
C VAL A 213 -1.65 -0.80 11.45
N LEU A 214 -2.07 -0.54 12.69
CA LEU A 214 -2.26 0.80 13.23
C LEU A 214 -0.95 1.59 13.28
N ALA A 215 0.15 0.94 13.68
CA ALA A 215 1.47 1.56 13.68
C ALA A 215 1.92 1.94 12.25
N TRP A 216 1.67 1.08 11.26
CA TRP A 216 2.03 1.33 9.86
C TRP A 216 1.30 2.56 9.28
N PHE A 217 0.04 2.77 9.65
CA PHE A 217 -0.77 3.89 9.17
C PHE A 217 -0.83 5.08 10.13
N ALA A 218 -0.01 5.11 11.20
CA ALA A 218 -0.03 6.18 12.19
C ALA A 218 0.35 7.55 11.58
N GLU A 219 1.33 7.56 10.68
CA GLU A 219 1.85 8.78 10.05
C GLU A 219 1.40 8.95 8.60
N ASN A 220 0.95 7.86 7.98
CA ASN A 220 0.75 7.78 6.54
C ASN A 220 -0.61 7.18 6.21
N LYS A 221 -1.37 7.87 5.35
CA LYS A 221 -2.68 7.36 4.88
C LYS A 221 -2.50 6.17 3.92
N PRO A 222 -3.42 5.19 3.93
CA PRO A 222 -3.41 4.10 2.95
C PRO A 222 -3.46 4.60 1.50
N LEU A 223 -2.69 3.96 0.62
CA LEU A 223 -2.60 4.25 -0.81
C LEU A 223 -3.38 3.26 -1.68
N THR A 224 -3.79 2.13 -1.11
CA THR A 224 -4.44 1.03 -1.82
C THR A 224 -5.70 0.55 -1.10
N GLY A 225 -6.56 -0.17 -1.83
CA GLY A 225 -7.69 -0.90 -1.23
C GLY A 225 -7.27 -1.92 -0.17
N PHE A 226 -6.10 -2.53 -0.27
CA PHE A 226 -5.56 -3.44 0.74
C PHE A 226 -5.26 -2.72 2.05
N GLY A 227 -4.59 -1.56 1.97
CA GLY A 227 -4.28 -0.76 3.14
C GLY A 227 -5.53 -0.19 3.80
N LYS A 228 -6.49 0.32 3.01
CA LYS A 228 -7.78 0.80 3.53
C LYS A 228 -8.57 -0.32 4.21
N TYR A 229 -8.61 -1.51 3.61
CA TYR A 229 -9.21 -2.69 4.23
C TYR A 229 -8.54 -3.05 5.57
N ALA A 230 -7.21 -3.14 5.59
CA ALA A 230 -6.46 -3.50 6.79
C ALA A 230 -6.73 -2.51 7.93
N LEU A 231 -6.65 -1.21 7.63
CA LEU A 231 -6.88 -0.16 8.61
C LEU A 231 -8.34 -0.13 9.09
N ALA A 232 -9.31 -0.24 8.18
CA ALA A 232 -10.73 -0.30 8.53
C ALA A 232 -11.04 -1.47 9.49
N ARG A 233 -10.46 -2.65 9.22
CA ARG A 233 -10.61 -3.81 10.10
C ARG A 233 -9.99 -3.58 11.49
N ALA A 234 -8.80 -2.98 11.54
CA ALA A 234 -8.10 -2.69 12.78
C ALA A 234 -8.88 -1.70 13.67
N ILE A 235 -9.31 -0.56 13.11
CA ILE A 235 -10.04 0.46 13.88
C ILE A 235 -11.46 0.02 14.27
N ALA A 236 -12.12 -0.79 13.44
CA ALA A 236 -13.40 -1.43 13.81
C ALA A 236 -13.23 -2.33 15.04
N ARG A 237 -12.09 -3.01 15.19
CA ARG A 237 -11.79 -3.82 16.38
C ARG A 237 -11.54 -2.97 17.63
N GLU A 238 -11.04 -1.75 17.47
CA GLU A 238 -10.94 -0.78 18.57
C GLU A 238 -12.29 -0.13 18.95
N GLY A 239 -13.30 -0.26 18.08
CA GLY A 239 -14.66 0.23 18.28
C GLY A 239 -14.97 1.53 17.55
N ASP A 240 -14.02 2.09 16.78
CA ASP A 240 -14.27 3.23 15.91
C ASP A 240 -14.88 2.78 14.57
N PHE A 241 -16.16 2.45 14.63
CA PHE A 241 -16.92 1.97 13.49
C PHE A 241 -17.24 3.06 12.47
N GLU A 242 -17.27 4.34 12.87
CA GLU A 242 -17.55 5.44 11.94
C GLU A 242 -16.37 5.62 10.98
N SER A 243 -15.15 5.69 11.53
CA SER A 243 -13.92 5.74 10.72
C SER A 243 -13.73 4.47 9.91
N ALA A 244 -14.04 3.30 10.48
CA ALA A 244 -14.00 2.03 9.75
C ALA A 244 -14.91 2.04 8.53
N ALA A 245 -16.16 2.48 8.70
CA ALA A 245 -17.12 2.54 7.62
C ALA A 245 -16.71 3.52 6.52
N ALA A 246 -16.14 4.67 6.89
CA ALA A 246 -15.62 5.64 5.92
C ALA A 246 -14.52 5.04 5.04
N LEU A 247 -13.52 4.37 5.66
CA LEU A 247 -12.44 3.71 4.94
C LEU A 247 -12.93 2.53 4.10
N ALA A 248 -13.83 1.71 4.64
CA ALA A 248 -14.39 0.56 3.92
C ALA A 248 -15.15 1.01 2.66
N ARG A 249 -15.97 2.06 2.76
CA ARG A 249 -16.71 2.59 1.61
C ARG A 249 -15.79 3.21 0.57
N ASP A 250 -14.80 3.96 1.01
CA ASP A 250 -13.83 4.56 0.09
C ASP A 250 -13.04 3.48 -0.66
N ALA A 251 -12.58 2.45 0.04
CA ALA A 251 -11.94 1.29 -0.58
C ALA A 251 -12.88 0.59 -1.58
N TRP A 252 -14.10 0.27 -1.15
CA TRP A 252 -15.06 -0.44 -1.99
C TRP A 252 -15.47 0.35 -3.23
N ARG A 253 -15.71 1.65 -3.11
CA ARG A 253 -16.13 2.48 -4.24
C ARG A 253 -14.99 2.79 -5.20
N ASN A 254 -13.81 3.11 -4.68
CA ASN A 254 -12.77 3.81 -5.43
C ASN A 254 -11.53 2.96 -5.73
N GLU A 255 -11.32 1.81 -5.08
CA GLU A 255 -10.14 0.98 -5.31
C GLU A 255 -10.44 -0.19 -6.24
N ASP A 256 -9.44 -0.63 -6.99
CA ASP A 256 -9.52 -1.84 -7.80
C ASP A 256 -9.30 -3.08 -6.94
N ILE A 257 -10.33 -3.42 -6.15
CA ILE A 257 -10.39 -4.69 -5.42
C ILE A 257 -10.58 -5.82 -6.44
N GLY A 258 -9.55 -6.67 -6.59
CA GLY A 258 -9.52 -7.78 -7.54
C GLY A 258 -10.38 -8.97 -7.12
N GLN A 259 -10.55 -9.91 -8.06
CA GLN A 259 -11.33 -11.12 -7.83
C GLN A 259 -10.74 -11.94 -6.67
N GLY A 260 -11.59 -12.39 -5.75
CA GLY A 260 -11.22 -13.16 -4.57
C GLY A 260 -10.99 -12.29 -3.33
N PHE A 261 -10.41 -11.10 -3.49
CA PHE A 261 -10.28 -10.15 -2.38
C PHE A 261 -11.60 -9.47 -2.06
N ASP A 262 -12.45 -9.24 -3.06
CA ASP A 262 -13.85 -8.78 -2.92
C ASP A 262 -14.67 -9.64 -1.95
N THR A 263 -14.51 -10.95 -2.01
CA THR A 263 -15.21 -11.92 -1.16
C THR A 263 -14.78 -11.77 0.30
N ILE A 264 -13.48 -11.68 0.56
CA ILE A 264 -12.93 -11.46 1.90
C ILE A 264 -13.39 -10.09 2.43
N PHE A 265 -13.32 -9.07 1.58
CA PHE A 265 -13.74 -7.72 1.91
C PHE A 265 -15.22 -7.67 2.33
N ASN A 266 -16.13 -8.21 1.51
CA ASN A 266 -17.56 -8.26 1.82
C ASN A 266 -17.85 -9.09 3.09
N LYS A 267 -17.13 -10.19 3.27
CA LYS A 267 -17.32 -11.05 4.44
C LYS A 267 -17.02 -10.35 5.77
N GLU A 268 -16.01 -9.48 5.80
CA GLU A 268 -15.57 -8.83 7.04
C GLU A 268 -16.07 -7.40 7.20
N LEU A 269 -16.19 -6.66 6.11
CA LEU A 269 -16.54 -5.23 6.09
C LEU A 269 -17.85 -4.94 5.35
N GLY A 270 -18.53 -5.94 4.79
CA GLY A 270 -19.76 -5.76 4.02
C GLY A 270 -20.89 -5.10 4.82
N GLU A 271 -20.92 -5.28 6.14
CA GLU A 271 -21.90 -4.60 7.00
C GLU A 271 -21.72 -3.07 7.06
N PHE A 272 -20.55 -2.55 6.68
CA PHE A 272 -20.32 -1.10 6.54
C PHE A 272 -20.80 -0.55 5.19
N LEU A 273 -21.06 -1.44 4.23
CA LEU A 273 -21.47 -1.08 2.88
C LEU A 273 -23.00 -1.00 2.81
N THR A 274 -23.47 -0.06 1.99
CA THR A 274 -24.88 0.14 1.67
C THR A 274 -25.15 -0.28 0.23
N PRO A 275 -26.41 -0.56 -0.14
CA PRO A 275 -26.75 -0.83 -1.55
C PRO A 275 -26.28 0.26 -2.53
N ALA A 276 -26.17 1.52 -2.07
CA ALA A 276 -25.63 2.60 -2.87
C ALA A 276 -24.10 2.47 -3.14
N ASP A 277 -23.35 1.90 -2.20
CA ASP A 277 -21.92 1.60 -2.38
C ASP A 277 -21.71 0.52 -3.45
N HIS A 278 -22.52 -0.54 -3.41
CA HIS A 278 -22.54 -1.63 -4.40
C HIS A 278 -22.83 -1.11 -5.79
N LYS A 279 -23.93 -0.35 -5.94
CA LYS A 279 -24.30 0.29 -7.20
C LYS A 279 -23.19 1.19 -7.73
N PHE A 280 -22.62 2.07 -6.90
CA PHE A 280 -21.56 2.98 -7.33
C PHE A 280 -20.36 2.23 -7.90
N ARG A 281 -19.92 1.17 -7.20
CA ARG A 281 -18.80 0.35 -7.65
C ARG A 281 -19.13 -0.35 -8.97
N ALA A 282 -20.32 -0.96 -9.07
CA ALA A 282 -20.78 -1.64 -10.29
C ALA A 282 -20.81 -0.69 -11.49
N ASP A 283 -21.42 0.49 -11.35
CA ASP A 283 -21.50 1.50 -12.41
C ASP A 283 -20.09 1.92 -12.87
N ARG A 284 -19.20 2.25 -11.92
CA ARG A 284 -17.81 2.63 -12.23
C ARG A 284 -17.06 1.53 -12.96
N LEU A 285 -17.18 0.28 -12.51
CA LEU A 285 -16.49 -0.86 -13.12
C LEU A 285 -17.04 -1.17 -14.53
N LEU A 286 -18.35 -1.00 -14.74
CA LEU A 286 -18.98 -1.16 -16.04
C LEU A 286 -18.45 -0.11 -17.03
N TYR A 287 -18.35 1.16 -16.62
CA TYR A 287 -17.74 2.21 -17.44
C TYR A 287 -16.26 1.94 -17.75
N ALA A 288 -15.54 1.27 -16.85
CA ALA A 288 -14.15 0.85 -17.05
C ALA A 288 -14.00 -0.45 -17.88
N GLY A 289 -15.09 -1.02 -18.40
CA GLY A 289 -15.09 -2.28 -19.17
C GLY A 289 -14.84 -3.54 -18.34
N LYS A 290 -14.87 -3.45 -17.01
CA LYS A 290 -14.61 -4.56 -16.07
C LYS A 290 -15.90 -5.30 -15.74
N ASN A 291 -16.57 -5.84 -16.76
CA ASN A 291 -17.93 -6.40 -16.66
C ASN A 291 -18.07 -7.49 -15.59
N THR A 292 -17.14 -8.44 -15.51
CA THR A 292 -17.19 -9.54 -14.53
C THR A 292 -17.14 -9.04 -13.08
N LEU A 293 -16.31 -8.05 -12.80
CA LEU A 293 -16.23 -7.41 -11.47
C LEU A 293 -17.46 -6.54 -11.20
N ALA A 294 -18.02 -5.89 -12.23
CA ALA A 294 -19.22 -5.07 -12.11
C ALA A 294 -20.44 -5.91 -11.70
N LEU A 295 -20.68 -7.06 -12.35
CA LEU A 295 -21.81 -7.94 -12.00
C LEU A 295 -21.72 -8.44 -10.55
N ARG A 296 -20.54 -8.91 -10.11
CA ARG A 296 -20.33 -9.33 -8.71
C ARG A 296 -20.51 -8.21 -7.69
N SER A 297 -20.27 -6.96 -8.09
CA SER A 297 -20.45 -5.82 -7.19
C SER A 297 -21.93 -5.46 -7.01
N ALA A 298 -22.82 -5.94 -7.89
CA ALA A 298 -24.26 -5.66 -7.87
C ALA A 298 -25.09 -6.71 -7.11
N GLU A 299 -24.47 -7.83 -6.72
CA GLU A 299 -25.03 -8.86 -5.83
C GLU A 299 -24.98 -8.40 -4.36
#